data_AF-A0A0F0IE19-F1
#
_entry.id   AF-A0A0F0IE19-F1
#
_cell.length_a   1.000
_cell.length_b   1.000
_cell.length_c   1.000
_cell.angle_alpha   90.00
_cell.angle_beta   90.00
_cell.angle_gamma   90.00
#
_symmetry.space_group_name_H-M   'P 1'
#
loop_
_entity.id
_entity.type
_entity.pdbx_description
1 polymer ?
#
loop_
_entity_poly.entity_id
_entity_poly.type
_entity_poly.pdbx_seq_one_letter_code
_entity_poly.pdbx_strand_id
1 'polypeptide(L)'
;MTNQENTPSCSLRAAKTQARAAAPVAKKACTGAKKYNCFLIRTVPSDPTEEDLTEADYIEPMPLDSYGEWSAELKELKKRTRWGGILEPGEFYSHRPVDRWHYHVYQQYEKTETPRNPLVSRCFIGDIHGDVAVVRSSEVSVNDYSEEFSRTELVRTLEFYKGRHAGDETFRRSKASMAATIGMSAEAFGRMVPEGFPYLNVPAVTKPWMTSDLPSE
;
A
#
# COMPACT_ATOMS: atom_id res chain seq x y z
N MET A 1 -38.20 3.59 32.59
CA MET A 1 -37.91 5.03 32.65
C MET A 1 -36.40 5.17 32.47
N THR A 2 -35.93 5.21 31.22
CA THR A 2 -35.55 6.44 30.46
C THR A 2 -34.38 7.17 31.13
N ASN A 3 -33.16 6.96 30.63
CA ASN A 3 -32.41 7.81 29.67
C ASN A 3 -31.69 8.97 30.37
N GLN A 4 -30.37 9.11 30.23
CA GLN A 4 -29.76 9.88 29.12
C GLN A 4 -28.24 10.02 29.31
N GLU A 5 -27.52 9.79 28.20
CA GLU A 5 -26.10 10.09 27.97
C GLU A 5 -25.81 11.59 28.08
N ASN A 6 -24.58 11.94 28.49
CA ASN A 6 -24.00 13.24 28.17
C ASN A 6 -22.55 13.07 27.68
N THR A 7 -22.43 13.14 26.36
CA THR A 7 -21.22 13.37 25.56
C THR A 7 -20.63 14.76 25.86
N PRO A 8 -19.30 14.96 25.92
CA PRO A 8 -18.75 16.31 25.85
C PRO A 8 -18.67 16.79 24.39
N SER A 9 -19.36 17.90 24.11
CA SER A 9 -19.36 18.60 22.83
C SER A 9 -18.01 19.25 22.53
N CYS A 10 -17.53 19.11 21.29
CA CYS A 10 -16.35 19.80 20.79
C CYS A 10 -16.72 21.24 20.38
N SER A 11 -16.46 22.23 21.25
CA SER A 11 -16.68 23.64 20.94
C SER A 11 -15.45 24.25 20.25
N LEU A 12 -15.53 24.43 18.93
CA LEU A 12 -14.63 25.29 18.15
C LEU A 12 -14.86 26.76 18.52
N ARG A 13 -14.01 27.36 19.38
CA ARG A 13 -13.67 28.79 19.31
C ARG A 13 -12.56 29.18 20.30
N ALA A 14 -11.71 30.07 19.79
CA ALA A 14 -10.74 30.91 20.48
C ALA A 14 -9.37 30.29 20.83
N ALA A 15 -8.37 30.59 19.98
CA ALA A 15 -7.12 31.21 20.42
C ALA A 15 -6.35 31.74 19.20
N LYS A 16 -6.56 33.02 18.87
CA LYS A 16 -5.54 33.83 18.18
C LYS A 16 -4.50 34.26 19.24
N THR A 17 -3.24 34.30 18.79
CA THR A 17 -2.11 35.08 19.34
C THR A 17 -1.09 34.29 20.20
N GLN A 18 0.07 34.08 19.54
CA GLN A 18 1.46 34.07 20.03
C GLN A 18 1.87 33.21 21.23
N ALA A 19 2.73 32.23 20.96
CA ALA A 19 4.02 32.09 21.66
C ALA A 19 5.00 31.29 20.80
N ARG A 20 6.16 31.89 20.56
CA ARG A 20 7.35 31.30 19.91
C ARG A 20 8.19 30.67 21.03
N ALA A 21 8.73 29.48 20.74
CA ALA A 21 9.83 28.76 21.43
C ALA A 21 9.45 27.55 22.33
N ALA A 22 10.12 26.43 21.97
CA ALA A 22 10.58 25.29 22.77
C ALA A 22 9.71 24.02 22.95
N ALA A 23 10.35 22.90 22.54
CA ALA A 23 10.23 21.49 22.96
C ALA A 23 9.15 20.57 22.33
N PRO A 24 9.55 19.39 21.79
CA PRO A 24 8.65 18.41 21.18
C PRO A 24 8.16 17.44 22.25
N VAL A 25 7.02 17.71 22.88
CA VAL A 25 6.38 16.72 23.75
C VAL A 25 4.89 16.66 23.46
N ALA A 26 4.46 15.45 23.14
CA ALA A 26 3.09 14.95 23.19
C ALA A 26 2.07 15.64 22.28
N LYS A 27 2.17 15.39 20.97
CA LYS A 27 0.94 15.28 20.17
C LYS A 27 0.31 13.92 20.46
N LYS A 28 -0.47 13.87 21.54
CA LYS A 28 -1.47 12.82 21.76
C LYS A 28 -2.47 12.99 20.60
N ALA A 29 -2.24 12.26 19.52
CA ALA A 29 -3.02 12.36 18.31
C ALA A 29 -4.47 11.98 18.63
N CYS A 30 -5.39 12.91 18.38
CA CYS A 30 -6.79 12.55 18.18
C CYS A 30 -6.83 11.41 17.16
N THR A 31 -7.59 10.36 17.47
CA THR A 31 -7.80 9.16 16.65
C THR A 31 -8.39 9.45 15.25
N GLY A 32 -8.59 10.73 14.89
CA GLY A 32 -9.21 11.19 13.65
C GLY A 32 -8.28 11.72 12.55
N ALA A 33 -6.95 11.62 12.67
CA ALA A 33 -6.04 12.04 11.58
C ALA A 33 -4.86 11.08 11.38
N LYS A 34 -5.07 9.77 11.55
CA LYS A 34 -4.06 8.80 11.15
C LYS A 34 -4.06 8.77 9.61
N LYS A 35 -3.06 9.40 9.01
CA LYS A 35 -2.86 9.36 7.56
C LYS A 35 -2.82 7.91 7.12
N TYR A 36 -3.66 7.53 6.15
CA TYR A 36 -3.64 6.19 5.62
C TYR A 36 -2.31 5.96 4.92
N ASN A 37 -1.63 4.87 5.26
CA ASN A 37 -0.38 4.39 4.66
C ASN A 37 -0.51 2.94 4.19
N CYS A 38 -1.60 2.25 4.56
CA CYS A 38 -1.90 0.90 4.12
C CYS A 38 -3.42 0.69 4.00
N PHE A 39 -3.81 -0.05 2.97
CA PHE A 39 -5.16 -0.57 2.77
C PHE A 39 -5.12 -2.09 2.59
N LEU A 40 -6.15 -2.79 3.07
CA LEU A 40 -6.44 -4.16 2.64
C LEU A 40 -7.40 -4.13 1.46
N ILE A 41 -7.13 -4.96 0.45
CA ILE A 41 -8.03 -5.30 -0.64
C ILE A 41 -8.46 -6.74 -0.40
N ARG A 42 -9.69 -6.92 0.03
CA ARG A 42 -10.29 -8.21 0.33
C ARG A 42 -10.64 -8.99 -0.93
N THR A 43 -10.66 -10.29 -0.81
CA THR A 43 -11.23 -11.21 -1.82
C THR A 43 -12.75 -11.17 -1.87
N VAL A 44 -13.37 -10.90 -0.72
CA VAL A 44 -14.83 -10.81 -0.52
C VAL A 44 -15.11 -9.40 0.02
N PRO A 45 -16.14 -8.69 -0.49
CA PRO A 45 -16.46 -7.36 0.00
C PRO A 45 -16.91 -7.41 1.47
N SER A 46 -16.84 -6.27 2.16
CA SER A 46 -17.23 -6.21 3.58
C SER A 46 -18.70 -6.59 3.82
N ASP A 47 -19.59 -6.28 2.86
CA ASP A 47 -20.98 -6.76 2.84
C ASP A 47 -21.26 -7.48 1.50
N PRO A 48 -21.25 -8.81 1.45
CA PRO A 48 -21.49 -9.56 0.22
C PRO A 48 -22.97 -9.59 -0.20
N THR A 49 -23.88 -9.00 0.59
CA THR A 49 -25.32 -9.00 0.32
C THR A 49 -25.79 -7.74 -0.41
N GLU A 50 -24.91 -6.76 -0.59
CA GLU A 50 -25.19 -5.53 -1.31
C GLU A 50 -25.37 -5.80 -2.82
N GLU A 51 -26.45 -5.27 -3.41
CA GLU A 51 -26.83 -5.56 -4.80
C GLU A 51 -25.92 -4.85 -5.83
N ASP A 52 -25.29 -3.74 -5.45
CA ASP A 52 -24.49 -2.86 -6.33
C ASP A 52 -23.06 -2.65 -5.82
N LEU A 53 -22.32 -3.74 -5.63
CA LEU A 53 -20.93 -3.70 -5.15
C LEU A 53 -20.01 -2.89 -6.06
N THR A 54 -19.27 -1.96 -5.46
CA THR A 54 -18.21 -1.18 -6.11
C THR A 54 -16.83 -1.70 -5.69
N GLU A 55 -15.79 -1.32 -6.43
CA GLU A 55 -14.41 -1.68 -6.08
C GLU A 55 -14.00 -1.15 -4.70
N ALA A 56 -14.59 -0.03 -4.27
CA ALA A 56 -14.32 0.52 -2.96
C ALA A 56 -14.70 -0.48 -1.87
N ASP A 57 -15.78 -1.26 -2.02
CA ASP A 57 -16.35 -2.15 -1.00
C ASP A 57 -15.46 -3.36 -0.65
N TYR A 58 -14.43 -3.59 -1.47
CA TYR A 58 -13.37 -4.55 -1.19
C TYR A 58 -12.18 -3.92 -0.45
N ILE A 59 -12.12 -2.60 -0.33
CA ILE A 59 -10.96 -1.86 0.18
C ILE A 59 -11.22 -1.33 1.58
N GLU A 60 -10.41 -1.78 2.54
CA GLU A 60 -10.51 -1.43 3.95
C GLU A 60 -9.25 -0.69 4.41
N PRO A 61 -9.36 0.45 5.12
CA PRO A 61 -8.20 1.12 5.68
C PRO A 61 -7.55 0.28 6.78
N MET A 62 -6.24 0.05 6.70
CA MET A 62 -5.47 -0.61 7.73
C MET A 62 -4.18 0.16 8.05
N PRO A 63 -4.27 1.36 8.65
CA PRO A 63 -3.10 2.21 8.82
C PRO A 63 -2.07 1.59 9.79
N LEU A 64 -0.87 1.32 9.28
CA LEU A 64 0.27 0.78 10.04
C LEU A 64 0.88 1.85 10.95
N ASP A 65 1.30 1.46 12.14
CA ASP A 65 2.06 2.29 13.09
C ASP A 65 3.54 2.38 12.69
N SER A 66 4.07 1.29 12.15
CA SER A 66 5.44 1.12 11.71
C SER A 66 5.46 1.20 10.19
N TYR A 67 6.09 2.25 9.65
CA TYR A 67 6.18 2.51 8.22
C TYR A 67 7.53 3.13 7.87
N GLY A 68 7.97 2.98 6.62
CA GLY A 68 9.29 3.40 6.14
C GLY A 68 10.42 2.45 6.51
N GLU A 69 10.12 1.36 7.23
CA GLU A 69 11.07 0.29 7.52
C GLU A 69 10.39 -1.06 7.26
N TRP A 70 10.89 -1.75 6.24
CA TRP A 70 10.25 -2.93 5.66
C TRP A 70 10.06 -4.07 6.67
N SER A 71 11.02 -4.32 7.57
CA SER A 71 10.91 -5.45 8.52
C SER A 71 9.84 -5.20 9.60
N ALA A 72 9.70 -3.96 10.07
CA ALA A 72 8.68 -3.56 11.02
C ALA A 72 7.29 -3.51 10.37
N GLU A 73 7.19 -3.05 9.12
CA GLU A 73 5.96 -3.11 8.32
C GLU A 73 5.45 -4.55 8.23
N LEU A 74 6.30 -5.48 7.77
CA LEU A 74 5.94 -6.89 7.65
C LEU A 74 5.55 -7.52 8.99
N LYS A 75 6.29 -7.21 10.06
CA LYS A 75 5.99 -7.73 11.41
C LYS A 75 4.63 -7.24 11.89
N GLU A 76 4.32 -5.96 11.68
CA GLU A 76 3.04 -5.40 12.03
C GLU A 76 1.90 -5.97 11.18
N LEU A 77 2.14 -6.13 9.88
CA LEU A 77 1.19 -6.69 8.94
C LEU A 77 0.81 -8.12 9.36
N LYS A 78 1.80 -9.01 9.57
CA LYS A 78 1.56 -10.37 10.09
C LYS A 78 0.76 -10.35 11.39
N LYS A 79 1.12 -9.45 12.32
CA LYS A 79 0.44 -9.36 13.63
C LYS A 79 -1.02 -8.94 13.49
N ARG A 80 -1.34 -8.00 12.60
CA ARG A 80 -2.69 -7.45 12.43
C ARG A 80 -3.59 -8.35 11.59
N THR A 81 -3.07 -8.91 10.51
CA THR A 81 -3.84 -9.73 9.59
C THR A 81 -3.98 -11.18 10.04
N ARG A 82 -3.02 -11.68 10.83
CA ARG A 82 -2.92 -13.09 11.26
C ARG A 82 -2.84 -14.08 10.09
N TRP A 83 -2.37 -13.64 8.94
CA TRP A 83 -2.15 -14.51 7.78
C TRP A 83 -1.08 -15.57 8.08
N GLY A 84 -1.25 -16.79 7.55
CA GLY A 84 -0.28 -17.87 7.69
C GLY A 84 1.08 -17.56 7.06
N GLY A 85 1.09 -16.71 6.03
CA GLY A 85 2.28 -16.18 5.38
C GLY A 85 1.98 -14.94 4.54
N ILE A 86 3.03 -14.35 3.98
CA ILE A 86 2.95 -13.20 3.07
C ILE A 86 3.77 -13.54 1.82
N LEU A 87 3.27 -13.16 0.66
CA LEU A 87 4.01 -13.12 -0.61
C LEU A 87 4.11 -11.66 -1.09
N GLU A 88 5.12 -11.32 -1.88
CA GLU A 88 5.31 -9.98 -2.46
C GLU A 88 5.21 -10.10 -3.98
N PRO A 89 4.00 -10.02 -4.55
CA PRO A 89 3.84 -10.05 -6.01
C PRO A 89 4.53 -8.89 -6.72
N GLY A 90 4.84 -7.80 -6.01
CA GLY A 90 5.62 -6.68 -6.52
C GLY A 90 5.05 -5.34 -6.09
N GLU A 91 5.15 -4.37 -6.98
CA GLU A 91 4.72 -3.00 -6.74
C GLU A 91 4.01 -2.41 -7.96
N PHE A 92 3.14 -1.43 -7.71
CA PHE A 92 2.53 -0.62 -8.74
C PHE A 92 2.54 0.86 -8.36
N TYR A 93 2.50 1.74 -9.36
CA TYR A 93 2.54 3.18 -9.13
C TYR A 93 1.14 3.77 -9.13
N SER A 94 1.02 4.97 -8.57
CA SER A 94 -0.22 5.75 -8.69
C SER A 94 -0.58 6.02 -10.15
N HIS A 95 -1.88 6.10 -10.43
CA HIS A 95 -2.39 6.61 -11.71
C HIS A 95 -1.88 8.02 -12.05
N ARG A 96 -1.47 8.79 -11.03
CA ARG A 96 -0.84 10.10 -11.21
C ARG A 96 0.63 9.94 -11.63
N PRO A 97 1.19 10.89 -12.41
CA PRO A 97 2.59 10.91 -12.80
C PRO A 97 3.48 11.39 -11.63
N VAL A 98 3.41 10.68 -10.51
CA VAL A 98 4.22 10.94 -9.31
C VAL A 98 5.16 9.76 -9.15
N ASP A 99 6.44 9.99 -9.39
CA ASP A 99 7.46 8.92 -9.40
C ASP A 99 8.13 8.76 -8.02
N ARG A 100 7.82 9.62 -7.06
CA ARG A 100 8.41 9.59 -5.71
C ARG A 100 7.80 8.51 -4.80
N TRP A 101 6.65 7.97 -5.18
CA TRP A 101 5.88 7.05 -4.35
C TRP A 101 5.41 5.87 -5.21
N HIS A 102 5.53 4.67 -4.66
CA HIS A 102 4.93 3.47 -5.21
C HIS A 102 4.08 2.78 -4.14
N TYR A 103 3.31 1.80 -4.57
CA TYR A 103 2.50 0.96 -3.72
C TYR A 103 3.12 -0.43 -3.71
N HIS A 104 3.68 -0.80 -2.57
CA HIS A 104 4.21 -2.14 -2.34
C HIS A 104 3.05 -3.08 -1.99
N VAL A 105 3.04 -4.26 -2.58
CA VAL A 105 1.90 -5.19 -2.51
C VAL A 105 2.29 -6.44 -1.76
N TYR A 106 1.57 -6.71 -0.68
CA TYR A 106 1.70 -7.92 0.13
C TYR A 106 0.47 -8.79 -0.04
N GLN A 107 0.64 -10.00 -0.53
CA GLN A 107 -0.41 -10.99 -0.73
C GLN A 107 -0.48 -11.95 0.46
N GLN A 108 -1.69 -12.29 0.91
CA GLN A 108 -1.93 -13.36 1.87
C GLN A 108 -1.47 -14.71 1.29
N TYR A 109 -0.73 -15.47 2.10
CA TYR A 109 -0.43 -16.85 1.82
C TYR A 109 -0.99 -17.75 2.91
N GLU A 110 -1.70 -18.80 2.50
CA GLU A 110 -2.14 -19.88 3.36
C GLU A 110 -1.75 -21.20 2.71
N LYS A 111 -1.65 -22.26 3.53
CA LYS A 111 -1.40 -23.62 3.01
C LYS A 111 -2.58 -24.15 2.19
N THR A 112 -3.77 -23.70 2.52
CA THR A 112 -5.00 -24.01 1.80
C THR A 112 -5.18 -23.04 0.65
N GLU A 113 -5.83 -23.50 -0.42
CA GLU A 113 -6.16 -22.65 -1.57
C GLU A 113 -6.99 -21.44 -1.13
N THR A 114 -6.53 -20.24 -1.48
CA THR A 114 -7.23 -18.99 -1.20
C THR A 114 -7.97 -18.52 -2.46
N PRO A 115 -9.14 -17.87 -2.32
CA PRO A 115 -9.88 -17.34 -3.47
C PRO A 115 -9.05 -16.32 -4.25
N ARG A 116 -9.26 -16.26 -5.57
CA ARG A 116 -8.66 -15.24 -6.42
C ARG A 116 -9.12 -13.84 -6.01
N ASN A 117 -8.19 -12.89 -5.93
CA ASN A 117 -8.46 -11.47 -5.71
C ASN A 117 -8.62 -10.75 -7.05
N PRO A 118 -9.84 -10.44 -7.50
CA PRO A 118 -10.07 -9.95 -8.86
C PRO A 118 -9.49 -8.55 -9.11
N LEU A 119 -9.47 -7.69 -8.08
CA LEU A 119 -9.02 -6.30 -8.21
C LEU A 119 -7.51 -6.20 -8.33
N VAL A 120 -6.76 -7.04 -7.61
CA VAL A 120 -5.29 -7.01 -7.66
C VAL A 120 -4.78 -7.86 -8.82
N SER A 121 -5.40 -9.02 -9.09
CA SER A 121 -4.98 -9.91 -10.19
C SER A 121 -4.94 -9.20 -11.54
N ARG A 122 -5.87 -8.28 -11.82
CA ARG A 122 -5.87 -7.54 -13.11
C ARG A 122 -4.66 -6.63 -13.29
N CYS A 123 -4.00 -6.24 -12.20
CA CYS A 123 -2.84 -5.34 -12.23
C CYS A 123 -1.56 -6.12 -12.57
N PHE A 124 -1.51 -7.42 -12.32
CA PHE A 124 -0.32 -8.25 -12.50
C PHE A 124 -0.50 -9.25 -13.65
N ILE A 125 0.60 -9.87 -14.09
CA ILE A 125 0.56 -10.90 -15.15
C ILE A 125 -0.01 -12.22 -14.62
N GLY A 126 0.23 -12.52 -13.34
CA GLY A 126 -0.27 -13.71 -12.66
C GLY A 126 -1.52 -13.43 -11.81
N ASP A 127 -2.28 -14.48 -11.55
CA ASP A 127 -3.40 -14.42 -10.62
C ASP A 127 -2.90 -14.29 -9.19
N ILE A 128 -3.48 -13.32 -8.47
CA ILE A 128 -3.21 -13.05 -7.07
C ILE A 128 -4.35 -13.65 -6.26
N HIS A 129 -4.01 -14.49 -5.29
CA HIS A 129 -4.96 -15.20 -4.44
C HIS A 129 -4.87 -14.70 -2.99
N GLY A 130 -6.00 -14.68 -2.30
CA GLY A 130 -6.11 -14.20 -0.93
C GLY A 130 -6.21 -12.67 -0.82
N ASP A 131 -6.39 -12.20 0.41
CA ASP A 131 -6.43 -10.78 0.69
C ASP A 131 -5.07 -10.13 0.41
N VAL A 132 -5.08 -8.85 0.06
CA VAL A 132 -3.87 -8.12 -0.32
C VAL A 132 -3.76 -6.86 0.50
N ALA A 133 -2.59 -6.61 1.09
CA ALA A 133 -2.28 -5.35 1.72
C ALA A 133 -1.44 -4.51 0.77
N VAL A 134 -1.90 -3.29 0.52
CA VAL A 134 -1.24 -2.30 -0.32
C VAL A 134 -0.67 -1.24 0.60
N VAL A 135 0.66 -1.17 0.68
CA VAL A 135 1.40 -0.24 1.54
C VAL A 135 2.04 0.83 0.68
N ARG A 136 1.84 2.09 1.04
CA ARG A 136 2.51 3.20 0.38
C ARG A 136 3.96 3.25 0.82
N SER A 137 4.86 3.22 -0.16
CA SER A 137 6.30 3.23 0.05
C SER A 137 6.98 4.24 -0.89
N SER A 138 8.25 4.52 -0.61
CA SER A 138 9.12 5.38 -1.40
C SER A 138 10.53 4.83 -1.43
N GLU A 139 11.23 5.06 -2.54
CA GLU A 139 12.64 4.70 -2.69
C GLU A 139 13.57 5.52 -1.77
N VAL A 140 13.08 6.66 -1.27
CA VAL A 140 13.78 7.52 -0.31
C VAL A 140 13.10 7.46 1.05
N SER A 141 13.84 7.66 2.13
CA SER A 141 13.26 7.75 3.48
C SER A 141 12.36 8.98 3.57
N VAL A 142 11.05 8.80 3.74
CA VAL A 142 10.10 9.90 3.93
C VAL A 142 9.31 9.72 5.22
N ASN A 143 9.32 10.76 6.06
CA ASN A 143 8.63 10.76 7.35
C ASN A 143 7.23 11.40 7.31
N ASP A 144 6.82 11.93 6.16
CA ASP A 144 5.52 12.60 5.97
C ASP A 144 4.80 12.08 4.72
N TYR A 145 3.80 11.22 4.90
CA TYR A 145 2.95 10.80 3.81
C TYR A 145 1.94 11.90 3.48
N SER A 146 1.81 12.22 2.19
CA SER A 146 0.80 13.15 1.67
C SER A 146 -0.62 12.61 1.91
N GLU A 147 -1.61 13.49 2.09
CA GLU A 147 -3.05 13.15 2.20
C GLU A 147 -3.61 12.47 0.92
N GLU A 148 -2.84 12.45 -0.16
CA GLU A 148 -3.21 11.87 -1.45
C GLU A 148 -3.27 10.33 -1.47
N PHE A 149 -2.98 9.63 -0.37
CA PHE A 149 -3.22 8.19 -0.30
C PHE A 149 -4.51 7.89 0.44
N SER A 150 -5.61 7.96 -0.30
CA SER A 150 -6.97 7.69 0.18
C SER A 150 -7.55 6.45 -0.50
N ARG A 151 -8.65 5.91 0.05
CA ARG A 151 -9.40 4.80 -0.55
C ARG A 151 -9.78 5.13 -2.00
N THR A 152 -10.25 6.36 -2.26
CA THR A 152 -10.62 6.85 -3.60
C THR A 152 -9.42 6.88 -4.54
N GLU A 153 -8.24 7.30 -4.07
CA GLU A 153 -7.04 7.33 -4.89
C GLU A 153 -6.51 5.92 -5.21
N LEU A 154 -6.67 4.98 -4.29
CA LEU A 154 -6.39 3.56 -4.54
C LEU A 154 -7.37 2.99 -5.58
N VAL A 155 -8.68 3.27 -5.47
CA VAL A 155 -9.67 2.87 -6.49
C VAL A 155 -9.28 3.41 -7.87
N ARG A 156 -9.01 4.72 -8.00
CA ARG A 156 -8.56 5.32 -9.28
C ARG A 156 -7.29 4.67 -9.82
N THR A 157 -6.39 4.27 -8.92
CA THR A 157 -5.17 3.56 -9.33
C THR A 157 -5.48 2.17 -9.84
N LEU A 158 -6.31 1.40 -9.14
CA LEU A 158 -6.73 0.08 -9.61
C LEU A 158 -7.47 0.22 -10.95
N GLU A 159 -8.30 1.25 -11.14
CA GLU A 159 -9.01 1.51 -12.40
C GLU A 159 -8.05 1.86 -13.54
N PHE A 160 -7.00 2.64 -13.26
CA PHE A 160 -5.95 2.94 -14.23
C PHE A 160 -5.27 1.67 -14.78
N TYR A 161 -5.14 0.64 -13.95
CA TYR A 161 -4.61 -0.66 -14.35
C TYR A 161 -5.62 -1.57 -15.06
N LYS A 162 -6.86 -1.12 -15.32
CA LYS A 162 -7.75 -1.83 -16.25
C LYS A 162 -7.15 -1.79 -17.65
N GLY A 163 -6.62 -2.94 -18.10
CA GLY A 163 -5.96 -3.07 -19.39
C GLY A 163 -4.49 -2.60 -19.41
N ARG A 164 -3.84 -2.48 -18.25
CA ARG A 164 -2.40 -2.19 -18.14
C ARG A 164 -1.75 -3.15 -17.16
N HIS A 165 -0.51 -3.54 -17.42
CA HIS A 165 0.28 -4.33 -16.47
C HIS A 165 1.11 -3.42 -15.56
N ALA A 166 1.01 -3.64 -14.25
CA ALA A 166 1.82 -2.99 -13.23
C ALA A 166 3.31 -3.14 -13.51
N GLY A 167 3.75 -4.34 -13.92
CA GLY A 167 5.14 -4.61 -14.26
C GLY A 167 5.69 -3.68 -15.35
N ASP A 168 4.92 -3.41 -16.41
CA ASP A 168 5.34 -2.51 -17.50
C ASP A 168 5.48 -1.07 -17.01
N GLU A 169 4.52 -0.61 -16.21
CA GLU A 169 4.53 0.75 -15.67
C GLU A 169 5.64 0.94 -14.63
N THR A 170 5.85 -0.06 -13.77
CA THR A 170 6.96 -0.12 -12.81
C THR A 170 8.30 -0.09 -13.56
N PHE A 171 8.48 -0.96 -14.55
CA PHE A 171 9.68 -0.95 -15.40
C PHE A 171 9.93 0.42 -16.02
N ARG A 172 8.89 1.03 -16.62
CA ARG A 172 8.99 2.34 -17.26
C ARG A 172 9.40 3.43 -16.28
N ARG A 173 8.81 3.46 -15.07
CA ARG A 173 9.08 4.49 -14.06
C ARG A 173 10.40 4.26 -13.33
N SER A 174 10.74 3.03 -12.96
CA SER A 174 12.03 2.69 -12.36
C SER A 174 13.18 3.04 -13.31
N LYS A 175 13.02 2.76 -14.62
CA LYS A 175 13.97 3.18 -15.65
C LYS A 175 14.13 4.71 -15.72
N ALA A 176 13.03 5.46 -15.64
CA ALA A 176 13.08 6.92 -15.64
C ALA A 176 13.74 7.48 -14.36
N SER A 177 13.44 6.91 -13.19
CA SER A 177 14.04 7.25 -11.90
C SER A 177 15.56 7.03 -11.90
N MET A 178 16.01 5.86 -12.35
CA MET A 178 17.44 5.55 -12.48
C MET A 178 18.15 6.47 -13.47
N ALA A 179 17.55 6.72 -14.63
CA ALA A 179 18.10 7.65 -15.62
C ALA A 179 18.26 9.06 -15.06
N ALA A 180 17.25 9.57 -14.34
CA ALA A 180 17.31 10.87 -13.68
C ALA A 180 18.42 10.92 -12.61
N THR A 181 18.60 9.85 -11.84
CA THR A 181 19.63 9.75 -10.79
C THR A 181 21.05 9.91 -11.35
N ILE A 182 21.30 9.42 -12.56
CA ILE A 182 22.60 9.54 -13.23
C ILE A 182 22.68 10.72 -14.21
N GLY A 183 21.67 11.59 -14.24
CA GLY A 183 21.64 12.80 -15.08
C GLY A 183 21.45 12.54 -16.58
N MET A 184 20.72 11.47 -16.94
CA MET A 184 20.51 11.04 -18.33
C MET A 184 19.03 10.94 -18.69
N SER A 185 18.71 10.92 -20.00
CA SER A 185 17.37 10.58 -20.47
C SER A 185 17.10 9.08 -20.35
N ALA A 186 15.83 8.68 -20.20
CA ALA A 186 15.46 7.27 -20.09
C ALA A 186 15.82 6.47 -21.36
N GLU A 187 15.75 7.11 -22.53
CA GLU A 187 16.13 6.52 -23.81
C GLU A 187 17.64 6.30 -23.89
N ALA A 188 18.44 7.29 -23.48
CA ALA A 188 19.90 7.19 -23.45
C ALA A 188 20.35 6.11 -22.46
N PHE A 189 19.75 6.08 -21.27
CA PHE A 189 19.99 5.02 -20.29
C PHE A 189 19.61 3.64 -20.82
N GLY A 190 18.46 3.53 -21.46
CA GLY A 190 17.99 2.27 -22.04
C GLY A 190 18.88 1.67 -23.12
N ARG A 191 19.65 2.49 -23.85
CA ARG A 191 20.64 2.02 -24.84
C ARG A 191 21.93 1.52 -24.22
N MET A 192 22.24 1.95 -22.99
CA MET A 192 23.45 1.54 -22.27
C MET A 192 23.24 0.29 -21.41
N VAL A 193 22.00 0.01 -21.03
CA VAL A 193 21.65 -1.15 -20.21
C VAL A 193 21.50 -2.38 -21.11
N PRO A 194 22.18 -3.51 -20.82
CA PRO A 194 22.06 -4.74 -21.61
C PRO A 194 20.61 -5.22 -21.73
N GLU A 195 20.25 -5.81 -22.87
CA GLU A 195 18.98 -6.52 -23.01
C GLU A 195 18.85 -7.58 -21.90
N GLY A 196 17.71 -7.58 -21.19
CA GLY A 196 17.47 -8.49 -20.08
C GLY A 196 17.99 -8.03 -18.72
N PHE A 197 18.56 -6.83 -18.59
CA PHE A 197 18.80 -6.25 -17.26
C PHE A 197 17.45 -6.04 -16.56
N PRO A 198 17.20 -6.67 -15.40
CA PRO A 198 15.98 -6.43 -14.65
C PRO A 198 16.08 -5.01 -14.09
N TYR A 199 15.42 -4.07 -14.74
CA TYR A 199 15.03 -2.83 -14.08
C TYR A 199 14.05 -3.32 -13.01
N LEU A 200 14.53 -3.36 -11.77
CA LEU A 200 13.98 -4.07 -10.61
C LEU A 200 12.47 -4.34 -10.66
N ASN A 201 12.14 -5.57 -10.25
CA ASN A 201 10.81 -6.17 -10.07
C ASN A 201 10.13 -6.74 -11.33
N VAL A 202 10.77 -7.73 -11.95
CA VAL A 202 9.97 -8.89 -12.41
C VAL A 202 9.15 -9.31 -11.19
N PRO A 203 7.80 -9.47 -11.25
CA PRO A 203 7.02 -10.00 -10.16
C PRO A 203 7.70 -11.29 -9.76
N ALA A 204 8.44 -11.22 -8.68
CA ALA A 204 9.29 -12.33 -8.38
C ALA A 204 8.31 -13.40 -7.95
N VAL A 205 8.46 -14.59 -8.53
CA VAL A 205 8.03 -15.81 -7.87
C VAL A 205 8.92 -15.93 -6.63
N THR A 206 8.79 -15.00 -5.68
CA THR A 206 9.64 -14.91 -4.50
C THR A 206 8.93 -15.61 -3.38
N LYS A 207 9.29 -16.90 -3.34
CA LYS A 207 9.67 -17.69 -2.17
C LYS A 207 8.96 -17.28 -0.87
N PRO A 208 8.13 -18.16 -0.28
CA PRO A 208 7.58 -17.94 1.05
C PRO A 208 8.74 -17.72 2.02
N TRP A 209 8.89 -16.51 2.55
CA TRP A 209 9.87 -16.20 3.59
C TRP A 209 9.39 -16.77 4.91
N MET A 210 9.65 -18.06 5.05
CA MET A 210 10.17 -18.80 6.21
C MET A 210 9.84 -20.28 5.99
N THR A 211 10.70 -21.01 5.29
CA THR A 211 10.70 -22.48 5.34
C THR A 211 10.94 -23.00 6.76
N SER A 212 11.39 -22.15 7.69
CA SER A 212 11.55 -22.48 9.11
C SER A 212 10.24 -22.57 9.90
N ASP A 213 9.13 -22.02 9.38
CA ASP A 213 7.81 -22.06 10.03
C ASP A 213 6.80 -22.98 9.32
N LEU A 214 7.22 -23.62 8.22
CA LEU A 214 6.48 -24.75 7.67
C LEU A 214 6.74 -25.94 8.60
N PRO A 215 5.72 -26.53 9.26
CA PRO A 215 5.92 -27.79 9.95
C PRO A 215 6.43 -28.78 8.92
N SER A 216 7.59 -29.37 9.22
CA SER A 216 8.16 -30.47 8.48
C SER A 216 7.06 -31.51 8.22
N GLU A 217 6.94 -31.95 6.96
CA GLU A 217 6.13 -33.12 6.61
C GLU A 217 6.53 -34.36 7.43
#